data_AF-A0A811K729-F1
#
_entry.id   AF-A0A811K729-F1
#
_cell.length_a   1.000
_cell.length_b   1.000
_cell.length_c   1.000
_cell.angle_alpha   90.00
_cell.angle_beta   90.00
_cell.angle_gamma   90.00
#
_symmetry.space_group_name_H-M   'P 1'
#
loop_
_entity.id
_entity.type
_entity.pdbx_description
1 polymer ?
#
loop_
_entity_poly.entity_id
_entity_poly.type
_entity_poly.pdbx_seq_one_letter_code
_entity_poly.pdbx_strand_id
1 'polypeptide(L)' 'MSEIEGDQLAYYREQCEPKVSKFKDLLDECNQRVSSRTQTEETCNQEMMDYIHHLDHCAMPKAFKSLK' A
#
# COMPACT_ATOMS: atom_id res chain seq x y z
N MET A 1 -1.72 21.90 -1.84
CA MET A 1 -1.54 21.16 -3.11
C MET A 1 -0.06 21.25 -3.42
N SER A 2 0.75 20.55 -2.63
CA SER A 2 1.28 19.20 -2.87
C SER A 2 2.76 19.35 -3.23
N GLU A 3 3.60 19.35 -2.20
CA GLU A 3 5.06 19.30 -2.25
C GLU A 3 5.54 17.92 -2.77
N ILE A 4 5.14 17.55 -3.99
CA ILE A 4 5.52 16.29 -4.66
C ILE A 4 6.33 16.62 -5.93
N GLU A 5 7.24 17.59 -5.85
CA GLU A 5 8.34 17.66 -6.82
C GLU A 5 9.50 16.84 -6.26
N GLY A 6 9.60 15.57 -6.67
CA GLY A 6 10.80 14.76 -6.45
C GLY A 6 10.61 13.40 -5.77
N ASP A 7 9.41 13.07 -5.27
CA ASP A 7 9.17 11.75 -4.67
C ASP A 7 8.99 10.66 -5.74
N GLN A 8 10.12 10.12 -6.21
CA GLN A 8 10.16 9.00 -7.15
C GLN A 8 9.47 7.74 -6.58
N LEU A 9 9.50 7.56 -5.26
CA LEU A 9 8.91 6.40 -4.62
C LEU A 9 7.37 6.47 -4.70
N ALA A 10 6.78 7.62 -4.38
CA ALA A 10 5.34 7.83 -4.54
C ALA A 10 4.88 7.61 -5.99
N TYR A 11 5.61 8.16 -6.96
CA TYR A 11 5.32 7.95 -8.39
C TYR A 11 5.30 6.47 -8.76
N TYR A 12 6.33 5.70 -8.38
CA TYR A 12 6.37 4.27 -8.73
C TYR A 12 5.40 3.41 -7.92
N ARG A 13 5.02 3.84 -6.70
CA ARG A 13 3.94 3.19 -5.93
C ARG A 13 2.62 3.27 -6.70
N GLU A 14 2.22 4.43 -7.21
CA GLU A 14 1.01 4.58 -8.04
C GLU A 14 1.04 3.64 -9.26
N GLN A 15 2.18 3.54 -9.94
CA GLN A 15 2.36 2.65 -11.09
C GLN A 15 2.35 1.15 -10.72
N CYS A 16 2.58 0.83 -9.45
CA CYS A 16 2.62 -0.53 -8.92
C CYS A 16 1.30 -0.95 -8.26
N GLU A 17 0.41 -0.02 -7.90
CA GLU A 17 -0.88 -0.33 -7.27
C GLU A 17 -1.71 -1.38 -8.02
N PRO A 18 -1.86 -1.32 -9.37
CA PRO A 18 -2.67 -2.32 -10.07
C PRO A 18 -2.12 -3.75 -9.95
N LYS A 19 -0.80 -3.89 -9.72
CA LYS A 19 -0.11 -5.18 -9.60
C LYS A 19 -0.29 -5.83 -8.23
N VAL A 20 -0.68 -5.04 -7.23
CA VAL A 20 -0.88 -5.48 -5.84
C VAL A 20 -2.34 -5.33 -5.40
N SER A 21 -3.26 -5.15 -6.36
CA SER A 21 -4.71 -5.04 -6.16
C SER A 21 -5.26 -6.11 -5.22
N LYS A 22 -4.82 -7.37 -5.37
CA LYS A 22 -5.21 -8.46 -4.47
C LYS A 22 -4.97 -8.16 -2.98
N PHE A 23 -3.83 -7.56 -2.63
CA PHE A 23 -3.53 -7.24 -1.23
C PHE A 23 -4.33 -6.05 -0.73
N LYS A 24 -4.66 -5.12 -1.63
CA LYS A 24 -5.57 -4.01 -1.35
C LYS A 24 -6.99 -4.53 -1.06
N ASP A 25 -7.47 -5.46 -1.88
CA ASP A 25 -8.79 -6.09 -1.68
C ASP A 25 -8.89 -6.80 -0.32
N LEU A 26 -7.83 -7.52 0.09
CA LEU A 26 -7.77 -8.18 1.41
C LEU A 26 -7.77 -7.18 2.57
N LEU A 27 -7.01 -6.09 2.43
CA LEU A 27 -7.00 -5.00 3.41
C LEU A 27 -8.38 -4.34 3.52
N ASP A 28 -9.03 -4.07 2.40
CA ASP A 28 -10.36 -3.49 2.36
C ASP A 28 -11.42 -4.43 2.98
N GLU A 29 -11.33 -5.73 2.72
CA GLU A 29 -12.18 -6.75 3.36
C GLU A 29 -11.98 -6.76 4.89
N CYS A 30 -10.73 -6.73 5.35
CA CYS A 30 -10.45 -6.63 6.79
C CYS A 30 -11.02 -5.35 7.39
N ASN A 31 -10.84 -4.20 6.72
CA ASN A 31 -11.37 -2.92 7.18
C ASN A 31 -12.90 -2.93 7.27
N GLN A 32 -13.58 -3.56 6.32
CA GLN A 32 -15.04 -3.76 6.38
C GLN A 32 -15.43 -4.63 7.58
N ARG A 33 -14.69 -5.71 7.85
CA ARG A 33 -14.95 -6.58 9.00
C ARG A 33 -14.74 -5.86 10.33
N VAL A 34 -13.64 -5.15 10.50
CA VAL A 34 -13.34 -4.40 11.74
C VAL A 34 -14.31 -3.24 11.93
N SER A 35 -14.63 -2.48 10.88
CA SER A 35 -15.60 -1.37 10.97
C SER A 35 -17.03 -1.83 11.26
N SER A 36 -17.40 -3.06 10.87
CA SER A 36 -18.72 -3.63 11.16
C SER A 36 -18.90 -4.07 12.62
N ARG A 37 -17.81 -4.17 13.40
CA ARG A 37 -17.83 -4.64 14.80
C ARG A 37 -17.63 -3.47 15.76
N THR A 38 -18.50 -3.37 16.75
CA THR A 38 -18.44 -2.32 17.80
C THR A 38 -17.43 -2.61 18.91
N GLN A 39 -17.08 -3.89 19.15
CA GLN A 39 -16.03 -4.32 20.06
C GLN A 39 -15.31 -5.53 19.47
N THR A 40 -14.15 -5.30 18.85
CA THR A 40 -13.30 -6.37 18.35
C THR A 40 -11.84 -6.05 18.65
N GLU A 41 -11.08 -7.07 19.03
CA GLU A 41 -9.61 -7.00 19.18
C GLU A 41 -8.89 -7.23 17.84
N GLU A 42 -9.66 -7.51 16.78
CA GLU A 42 -9.13 -7.72 15.45
C GLU A 42 -8.55 -6.42 14.87
N THR A 43 -7.36 -6.51 14.27
CA THR A 43 -6.69 -5.38 13.60
C THR A 43 -6.22 -5.80 12.21
N CYS A 44 -6.26 -4.88 11.26
CA CYS A 44 -5.84 -5.11 9.87
C CYS A 44 -4.36 -4.81 9.63
N ASN A 45 -3.54 -4.87 10.68
CA ASN A 45 -2.13 -4.51 10.60
C ASN A 45 -1.36 -5.48 9.71
N GLN A 46 -1.72 -6.76 9.71
CA GLN A 46 -1.03 -7.76 8.89
C GLN A 46 -1.30 -7.52 7.40
N GLU A 47 -2.56 -7.33 7.01
CA GLU A 47 -2.97 -7.03 5.64
C GLU A 47 -2.38 -5.70 5.15
N MET A 48 -2.28 -4.70 6.04
CA MET A 48 -1.64 -3.43 5.74
C MET A 48 -0.15 -3.61 5.44
N MET A 49 0.56 -4.36 6.28
CA MET A 49 1.98 -4.64 6.08
C MET A 49 2.23 -5.46 4.81
N ASP A 50 1.36 -6.44 4.52
CA ASP A 50 1.43 -7.24 3.30
C ASP A 50 1.22 -6.37 2.05
N TYR A 51 0.23 -5.48 2.06
CA TYR A 51 0.00 -4.53 0.97
C TYR A 51 1.22 -3.64 0.73
N ILE A 52 1.75 -3.01 1.77
CA ILE A 52 2.92 -2.12 1.68
C ILE A 52 4.15 -2.90 1.21
N HIS A 53 4.40 -4.10 1.75
CA HIS A 53 5.54 -4.93 1.40
C HIS A 53 5.56 -5.25 -0.11
N HIS A 54 4.43 -5.70 -0.66
CA HIS A 54 4.35 -6.05 -2.08
C HIS A 54 4.38 -4.81 -2.97
N LEU A 55 3.77 -3.71 -2.54
CA LEU A 55 3.80 -2.43 -3.24
C LEU A 55 5.25 -1.93 -3.36
N ASP A 56 5.99 -1.95 -2.25
CA ASP A 56 7.38 -1.51 -2.19
C ASP A 56 8.32 -2.46 -2.90
N HIS A 57 8.07 -3.77 -2.86
CA HIS A 57 8.82 -4.74 -3.66
C HIS A 57 8.79 -4.40 -5.15
N CYS A 58 7.66 -3.86 -5.64
CA CYS A 58 7.52 -3.38 -7.02
C CYS A 58 8.11 -1.98 -7.24
N ALA A 59 7.88 -1.05 -6.31
CA ALA A 59 8.19 0.37 -6.50
C ALA A 59 9.65 0.71 -6.20
N MET A 60 10.22 0.18 -5.11
CA MET A 60 11.56 0.55 -4.62
C MET A 60 12.66 0.32 -5.67
N PRO A 61 12.76 -0.83 -6.35
CA PRO A 61 13.81 -1.04 -7.35
C PRO A 61 13.73 -0.06 -8.53
N LYS A 62 12.54 0.46 -8.86
CA LYS A 62 12.35 1.44 -9.93
C LYS A 62 12.69 2.84 -9.44
N ALA A 63 12.22 3.20 -8.25
CA ALA A 63 12.53 4.47 -7.60
C ALA A 63 14.05 4.63 -7.45
N PHE A 64 14.75 3.64 -6.90
CA PHE A 64 16.21 3.70 -6.78
C PHE A 64 16.95 3.82 -8.12
N LYS A 65 16.44 3.21 -9.19
CA LYS A 65 17.02 3.35 -10.54
C LYS A 65 16.80 4.74 -11.16
N SER A 66 15.78 5.46 -10.71
CA SER A 66 15.44 6.81 -11.20
C SER A 66 16.16 7.93 -10.45
N LEU A 67 16.74 7.62 -9.28
CA LEU A 67 17.59 8.55 -8.54
C LEU A 67 18.91 8.72 -9.30
N LYS A 68 19.35 9.97 -9.44
CA LYS A 68 20.65 10.36 -10.02
C LYS A 68 21.70 10.49 -8.94
#